data_AF-A0A849KGJ2-F1
#
_entry.id   AF-A0A849KGJ2-F1
#
_cell.length_a   1.000
_cell.length_b   1.000
_cell.length_c   1.000
_cell.angle_alpha   90.00
_cell.angle_beta   90.00
_cell.angle_gamma   90.00
#
_symmetry.space_group_name_H-M   'P 1'
#
loop_
_entity.id
_entity.type
_entity.pdbx_description
1 polymer ?
#
loop_
_entity_poly.entity_id
_entity_poly.type
_entity_poly.pdbx_seq_one_letter_code
_entity_poly.pdbx_strand_id
1 'polypeptide(L)'
;MAWGEPVDVELFGTGKHCTVTNTAMAAEYLLEEWPHEARGAEFWRAIENCLADLENKPNTARECFIAAIKAADESARPPALPA
;
A
#
# COMPACT_ATOMS: atom_id res chain seq x y z
N MET A 1 -13.97 4.24 9.25
CA MET A 1 -13.61 3.85 10.64
C MET A 1 -12.28 4.50 11.00
N ALA A 2 -11.89 4.57 12.28
CA ALA A 2 -10.54 5.07 12.60
C ALA A 2 -9.50 4.07 12.09
N TRP A 3 -8.55 4.55 11.28
CA TRP A 3 -7.42 3.79 10.72
C TRP A 3 -6.72 2.92 11.76
N GLY A 4 -6.71 3.35 13.02
CA GLY A 4 -6.09 2.64 14.13
C GLY A 4 -4.63 3.06 14.27
N GLU A 5 -3.73 2.08 14.41
CA GLU A 5 -2.31 2.35 14.54
C GLU A 5 -1.69 2.78 13.20
N PRO A 6 -0.83 3.82 13.21
CA PRO A 6 -0.05 4.23 12.04
C PRO A 6 0.74 3.07 11.44
N VAL A 7 0.94 3.11 10.13
CA VAL A 7 1.73 2.13 9.39
C VAL A 7 2.92 2.85 8.78
N ASP A 8 4.13 2.52 9.24
CA ASP A 8 5.36 3.01 8.62
C ASP A 8 5.66 2.18 7.37
N VAL A 9 5.87 2.86 6.24
CA VAL A 9 6.14 2.24 4.95
C VAL A 9 7.37 2.88 4.31
N GLU A 10 8.17 2.07 3.64
CA GLU A 10 9.27 2.58 2.82
C GLU A 10 8.72 2.97 1.44
N LEU A 11 9.10 4.14 0.95
CA LEU A 11 8.80 4.60 -0.41
C LEU A 11 9.71 3.86 -1.38
N PHE A 12 9.10 3.13 -2.31
CA PHE A 12 9.78 2.25 -3.26
C PHE A 12 11.03 2.89 -3.87
N GLY A 13 12.19 2.29 -3.62
CA GLY A 13 13.46 2.62 -4.27
C GLY A 13 14.13 3.94 -3.85
N THR A 14 13.59 4.69 -2.89
CA THR A 14 14.17 5.98 -2.47
C THR A 14 14.82 5.97 -1.08
N GLY A 15 14.65 4.89 -0.30
CA GLY A 15 15.13 4.80 1.08
C GLY A 15 14.42 5.79 2.04
N LYS A 16 13.35 6.44 1.59
CA LYS A 16 12.53 7.34 2.39
C LYS A 16 11.42 6.54 3.06
N HIS A 17 11.09 6.88 4.30
CA HIS A 17 9.96 6.29 5.01
C HIS A 17 8.83 7.32 5.10
N CYS A 18 7.59 6.88 4.95
CA CYS A 18 6.42 7.67 5.28
C CYS A 18 5.52 6.92 6.28
N THR A 19 4.89 7.68 7.18
CA THR A 19 3.99 7.13 8.19
C THR A 19 2.55 7.37 7.74
N VAL A 20 1.87 6.30 7.34
CA VAL A 20 0.48 6.33 6.90
C VAL A 20 -0.43 6.25 8.12
N THR A 21 -1.15 7.33 8.40
CA THR A 21 -2.01 7.46 9.61
C THR A 21 -3.50 7.40 9.32
N ASN A 22 -3.90 7.42 8.06
CA ASN A 22 -5.30 7.40 7.65
C ASN A 22 -5.47 6.86 6.23
N THR A 23 -6.71 6.53 5.89
CA THR A 23 -7.08 5.93 4.61
C THR A 23 -6.83 6.84 3.40
N ALA A 24 -6.94 8.16 3.58
CA ALA A 24 -6.64 9.11 2.50
C ALA A 24 -5.15 9.09 2.14
N MET A 25 -4.26 9.10 3.14
CA MET A 25 -2.81 8.95 2.93
C MET A 25 -2.46 7.59 2.29
N ALA A 26 -3.16 6.53 2.67
CA ALA A 26 -2.96 5.22 2.07
C ALA A 26 -3.35 5.20 0.58
N ALA A 27 -4.49 5.82 0.24
CA ALA A 27 -4.93 5.96 -1.14
C ALA A 27 -3.96 6.82 -1.96
N GLU A 28 -3.50 7.94 -1.41
CA GLU A 28 -2.49 8.80 -2.03
C GLU A 28 -1.20 8.03 -2.31
N TYR A 29 -0.68 7.28 -1.32
CA TYR A 29 0.50 6.43 -1.50
C TYR A 29 0.30 5.38 -2.61
N LEU A 30 -0.84 4.69 -2.63
CA LEU A 30 -1.15 3.70 -3.67
C LEU A 30 -1.24 4.34 -5.07
N LEU A 31 -1.72 5.57 -5.18
CA LEU A 31 -1.94 6.22 -6.47
C LEU A 31 -0.67 6.91 -7.01
N GLU A 32 0.10 7.56 -6.15
CA GLU A 32 1.22 8.42 -6.54
C GLU A 32 2.57 7.72 -6.44
N GLU A 33 2.80 6.92 -5.40
CA GLU A 33 4.12 6.37 -5.05
C GLU A 33 4.27 4.89 -5.45
N TRP A 34 3.17 4.22 -5.82
CA TRP A 34 3.20 2.78 -6.11
C TRP A 34 3.71 2.47 -7.53
N PRO A 35 4.76 1.65 -7.66
CA PRO A 35 5.34 1.30 -8.96
C PRO A 35 4.36 0.49 -9.80
N HIS A 36 4.30 0.78 -11.10
CA HIS A 36 3.35 0.14 -12.02
C HIS A 36 3.54 -1.37 -12.12
N GLU A 37 4.79 -1.84 -12.00
CA GLU A 37 5.16 -3.25 -12.09
C GLU A 37 4.71 -4.06 -10.87
N ALA A 38 4.50 -3.42 -9.72
CA ALA A 38 4.06 -4.06 -8.48
C ALA A 38 2.54 -3.98 -8.27
N ARG A 39 1.76 -3.57 -9.29
CA ARG A 39 0.30 -3.50 -9.22
C ARG A 39 -0.32 -4.88 -9.42
N GLY A 40 -0.43 -5.63 -8.32
CA GLY A 40 -1.06 -6.95 -8.26
C GLY A 40 -2.52 -6.94 -7.80
N ALA A 41 -3.08 -8.13 -7.56
CA ALA A 41 -4.45 -8.26 -7.03
C ALA A 41 -4.64 -7.55 -5.68
N GLU A 42 -3.63 -7.63 -4.80
CA GLU A 42 -3.67 -6.98 -3.48
C GLU A 42 -3.64 -5.46 -3.58
N PHE A 43 -2.97 -4.90 -4.59
CA PHE A 43 -2.99 -3.46 -4.86
C PHE A 43 -4.41 -2.96 -5.16
N TRP A 44 -5.10 -3.63 -6.08
CA TRP A 44 -6.47 -3.23 -6.46
C TRP A 44 -7.45 -3.41 -5.31
N ARG A 45 -7.27 -4.48 -4.52
CA ARG A 45 -8.07 -4.73 -3.32
C ARG A 45 -7.87 -3.66 -2.25
N ALA A 46 -6.64 -3.14 -2.09
CA ALA A 46 -6.35 -2.03 -1.20
C ALA A 46 -7.02 -0.73 -1.68
N ILE A 47 -6.97 -0.41 -2.98
CA ILE A 47 -7.68 0.73 -3.58
C ILE A 47 -9.18 0.65 -3.33
N GLU A 48 -9.82 -0.49 -3.61
CA GLU A 48 -11.26 -0.68 -3.38
C GLU A 48 -11.65 -0.47 -1.91
N ASN A 49 -10.85 -1.01 -0.98
CA ASN A 49 -11.14 -0.85 0.44
C ASN A 49 -10.89 0.59 0.93
N CYS A 50 -9.88 1.28 0.38
CA CYS A 50 -9.67 2.70 0.67
C CYS A 50 -10.86 3.53 0.18
N LEU A 51 -11.37 3.26 -1.01
CA LEU A 51 -12.57 3.91 -1.54
C LEU A 51 -13.80 3.61 -0.66
N ALA A 52 -13.99 2.36 -0.26
CA ALA A 52 -15.08 1.98 0.63
C ALA A 52 -15.04 2.73 1.97
N ASP A 53 -13.86 2.96 2.56
CA ASP A 53 -13.74 3.77 3.79
C ASP A 53 -14.09 5.24 3.56
N LEU A 54 -13.63 5.83 2.45
CA LEU A 54 -13.95 7.22 2.08
C LEU A 54 -15.47 7.41 1.85
N GLU A 55 -16.14 6.37 1.36
CA GLU A 55 -17.59 6.33 1.18
C GLU A 55 -18.36 5.95 2.46
N ASN A 56 -17.68 5.83 3.62
CA ASN A 56 -18.25 5.39 4.90
C ASN A 56 -18.91 3.99 4.84
N LYS A 57 -18.44 3.12 3.96
CA LYS A 57 -18.87 1.72 3.87
C LYS A 57 -17.99 0.82 4.76
N PRO A 58 -18.51 -0.34 5.20
CA PRO A 58 -17.70 -1.36 5.86
C PRO A 58 -16.50 -1.75 4.98
N ASN A 59 -15.31 -1.76 5.56
CA ASN A 59 -14.06 -1.98 4.83
C ASN A 59 -12.97 -2.57 5.75
N THR A 60 -11.90 -3.01 5.10
CA THR A 60 -10.66 -3.51 5.74
C THR A 60 -9.45 -2.77 5.15
N ALA A 61 -9.54 -1.45 4.96
CA ALA A 61 -8.56 -0.65 4.22
C ALA A 61 -7.12 -0.81 4.72
N ARG A 62 -6.90 -0.68 6.03
CA ARG A 62 -5.57 -0.85 6.63
C ARG A 62 -5.00 -2.24 6.40
N GLU A 63 -5.81 -3.29 6.58
CA GLU A 63 -5.38 -4.67 6.41
C GLU A 63 -5.02 -4.97 4.95
N CYS A 64 -5.84 -4.50 4.01
CA CYS A 64 -5.58 -4.63 2.58
C CYS A 64 -4.34 -3.82 2.16
N PHE A 65 -4.13 -2.63 2.72
CA PHE A 65 -2.95 -1.82 2.46
C PHE A 65 -1.66 -2.53 2.91
N ILE A 66 -1.65 -3.09 4.12
CA ILE A 66 -0.51 -3.89 4.62
C ILE A 66 -0.28 -5.14 3.75
N ALA A 67 -1.35 -5.81 3.32
CA ALA A 67 -1.25 -6.97 2.43
C ALA A 67 -0.64 -6.59 1.07
N ALA A 68 -1.04 -5.45 0.50
CA ALA A 68 -0.48 -4.93 -0.73
C ALA A 68 1.03 -4.67 -0.59
N ILE A 69 1.47 -4.08 0.52
CA ILE A 69 2.90 -3.77 0.75
C ILE A 69 3.71 -5.05 0.84
N LYS A 70 3.23 -6.05 1.58
CA LYS A 70 3.90 -7.35 1.69
C LYS A 70 4.01 -8.04 0.33
N ALA A 71 2.92 -8.05 -0.43
CA ALA A 71 2.91 -8.64 -1.76
C ALA A 71 3.86 -7.91 -2.73
N ALA A 72 3.95 -6.58 -2.61
CA ALA A 72 4.87 -5.79 -3.41
C ALA A 72 6.33 -5.96 -2.98
N ASP A 73 6.65 -6.09 -1.70
CA ASP A 73 8.02 -6.40 -1.23
C ASP A 73 8.49 -7.78 -1.75
N GLU A 74 7.61 -8.77 -1.70
CA GLU A 74 7.85 -10.10 -2.30
C GLU A 74 8.06 -10.01 -3.82
N SER A 75 7.31 -9.13 -4.50
CA SER A 75 7.41 -8.92 -5.96
C SER A 75 8.55 -7.99 -6.38
N ALA A 76 9.02 -7.11 -5.50
CA ALA A 76 10.00 -6.06 -5.79
C ALA A 76 11.44 -6.55 -5.71
N ARG A 77 11.68 -7.80 -5.27
CA ARG A 77 13.02 -8.41 -5.35
C ARG A 77 13.42 -8.55 -6.84
N PRO A 78 14.42 -7.79 -7.33
CA PRO A 78 14.94 -8.04 -8.66
C PRO A 78 15.68 -9.38 -8.68
N PRO A 79 15.74 -10.10 -9.82
CA PRO A 79 16.62 -11.25 -9.95
C PRO A 79 18.06 -10.77 -9.68
N ALA A 80 18.72 -11.41 -8.71
CA ALA A 80 20.14 -11.17 -8.46
C ALA A 80 20.89 -11.31 -9.79
N LEU A 81 21.55 -10.24 -10.24
CA LEU A 81 22.46 -10.30 -11.36
C LEU A 81 23.54 -11.34 -11.03
N PRO A 82 23.77 -12.37 -11.86
CA PRO A 82 24.90 -13.26 -11.66
C PRO A 82 26.20 -12.47 -11.90
N ALA A 83 27.16 -12.67 -10.99
CA ALA A 83 28.49 -12.10 -11.02
C ALA A 83 29.33 -12.61 -12.20
#